data_AF-A0A1Z4IA93-F1
#
_entry.id   AF-A0A1Z4IA93-F1
#
_cell.length_a   1.000
_cell.length_b   1.000
_cell.length_c   1.000
_cell.angle_alpha   90.00
_cell.angle_beta   90.00
_cell.angle_gamma   90.00
#
_symmetry.space_group_name_H-M   'P 1'
#
loop_
_entity.id
_entity.type
_entity.pdbx_description
1 polymer ?
#
loop_
_entity_poly.entity_id
_entity_poly.type
_entity_poly.pdbx_seq_one_letter_code
_entity_poly.pdbx_strand_id
1 'polypeptide(L)'
;MSKIIYDVIQRFEVEDGIPRLLSTNIQVIQGGEDLTSLATNMLDKLGFYDKFEENRTSQYIGYKLKKPKKGAKRYQLILTPRKDGLCVAISKEILQGNILSLEYFFGTKAYYEISYSTLGRIWIIPSKEDIFWQSLQSRYPNLSETRQATGSLTLNHRYEIEYHLGDIGENSDFPEIKAENIVNSPEKFDITSLASSNSYLVINDDSLFPYSWQVCITSSEVLKEFISYFAKILMEE
;
A
#
# COMPACT_ATOMS: atom_id res chain seq x y z
N MET A 1 -27.90 8.57 -23.70
CA MET A 1 -27.12 7.50 -23.02
C MET A 1 -25.80 7.35 -23.76
N SER A 2 -24.66 7.61 -23.10
CA SER A 2 -23.34 7.40 -23.71
C SER A 2 -23.11 5.91 -23.92
N LYS A 3 -22.69 5.51 -25.13
CA LYS A 3 -22.33 4.12 -25.45
C LYS A 3 -21.07 3.74 -24.68
N ILE A 4 -21.10 2.61 -23.99
CA ILE A 4 -19.92 2.00 -23.36
C ILE A 4 -19.37 0.93 -24.30
N ILE A 5 -18.10 1.02 -24.65
CA ILE A 5 -17.39 0.05 -25.50
C ILE A 5 -16.30 -0.59 -24.63
N TYR A 6 -16.18 -1.90 -24.69
CA TYR A 6 -15.17 -2.66 -23.98
C TYR A 6 -14.35 -3.50 -24.96
N ASP A 7 -13.05 -3.61 -24.70
CA ASP A 7 -12.18 -4.62 -25.28
C ASP A 7 -12.18 -5.82 -24.34
N VAL A 8 -12.48 -7.00 -24.89
CA VAL A 8 -12.50 -8.25 -24.13
C VAL A 8 -11.40 -9.14 -24.68
N ILE A 9 -10.38 -9.39 -23.86
CA ILE A 9 -9.29 -10.32 -24.16
C ILE A 9 -9.49 -11.57 -23.33
N GLN A 10 -9.89 -12.66 -23.98
CA GLN A 10 -9.97 -13.99 -23.36
C GLN A 10 -8.73 -14.80 -23.72
N ARG A 11 -8.11 -15.40 -22.72
CA ARG A 11 -6.97 -16.29 -22.89
C ARG A 11 -7.41 -17.70 -22.60
N PHE A 12 -7.16 -18.60 -23.54
CA PHE A 12 -7.41 -20.02 -23.40
C PHE A 12 -6.09 -20.76 -23.41
N GLU A 13 -5.92 -21.69 -22.48
CA GLU A 13 -4.95 -22.76 -22.57
C GLU A 13 -5.59 -23.95 -23.28
N VAL A 14 -4.85 -24.66 -24.13
CA VAL A 14 -5.35 -25.87 -24.78
C VAL A 14 -4.45 -27.02 -24.35
N GLU A 15 -4.98 -27.88 -23.47
CA GLU A 15 -4.38 -29.15 -23.09
C GLU A 15 -5.21 -30.28 -23.68
N ASP A 16 -4.58 -31.24 -24.35
CA ASP A 16 -5.24 -32.40 -24.97
C ASP A 16 -6.42 -32.05 -25.90
N GLY A 17 -6.35 -30.90 -26.57
CA GLY A 17 -7.40 -30.40 -27.46
C GLY A 17 -8.61 -29.79 -26.74
N ILE A 18 -8.58 -29.68 -25.41
CA ILE A 18 -9.64 -29.09 -24.60
C ILE A 18 -9.25 -27.64 -24.24
N PRO A 19 -9.97 -26.62 -24.72
CA PRO A 19 -9.71 -25.24 -24.33
C PRO A 19 -10.19 -24.96 -22.90
N ARG A 20 -9.30 -24.45 -22.05
CA ARG A 20 -9.57 -23.96 -20.69
C ARG A 20 -9.35 -22.46 -20.64
N LEU A 21 -10.36 -21.71 -20.21
CA LEU A 21 -10.25 -20.27 -20.02
C LEU A 21 -9.31 -19.97 -18.84
N LEU A 22 -8.16 -19.35 -19.12
CA LEU A 22 -7.19 -18.93 -18.10
C LEU A 22 -7.56 -17.57 -17.49
N SER A 23 -7.94 -16.62 -18.33
CA SER A 23 -8.21 -15.25 -17.89
C SER A 23 -9.13 -14.54 -18.87
N THR A 24 -9.98 -13.66 -18.36
CA THR A 24 -10.68 -12.65 -19.13
C THR A 24 -10.20 -11.29 -18.64
N ASN A 25 -9.69 -10.45 -19.54
CA ASN A 25 -9.44 -9.05 -19.27
C ASN A 25 -10.51 -8.23 -20.01
N ILE A 26 -11.15 -7.32 -19.28
CA ILE A 26 -12.14 -6.40 -19.81
C ILE A 26 -11.59 -5.00 -19.59
N GLN A 27 -11.34 -4.28 -20.67
CA GLN A 27 -10.90 -2.89 -20.63
C GLN A 27 -12.01 -2.02 -21.22
N VAL A 28 -12.38 -0.93 -20.54
CA VAL A 28 -13.29 0.04 -21.13
C VAL A 28 -12.54 0.89 -22.15
N ILE A 29 -12.98 0.86 -23.42
CA ILE A 29 -12.42 1.67 -24.52
C ILE A 29 -13.14 3.03 -24.61
N GLN A 30 -14.43 3.05 -24.34
CA GLN A 30 -15.26 4.26 -24.48
C GLN A 30 -16.44 4.21 -23.51
N GLY A 31 -16.87 5.36 -22.98
CA GLY A 31 -18.16 5.48 -22.28
C GLY A 31 -18.21 5.04 -20.82
N GLY A 32 -17.08 4.64 -20.24
CA GLY A 32 -16.88 4.43 -18.81
C GLY A 32 -15.39 4.58 -18.51
N GLU A 33 -15.03 5.11 -17.35
CA GLU A 33 -13.62 5.20 -16.94
C GLU A 33 -13.39 4.12 -15.89
N ASP A 34 -12.83 2.98 -16.30
CA ASP A 34 -12.33 2.00 -15.32
C ASP A 34 -11.07 2.55 -14.63
N LEU A 35 -10.70 1.96 -13.49
CA LEU A 35 -9.57 2.44 -12.68
C LEU A 35 -8.26 2.43 -13.49
N THR A 36 -8.07 1.45 -14.37
CA THR A 36 -6.89 1.34 -15.23
C THR A 36 -6.81 2.51 -16.21
N SER A 37 -7.92 2.85 -16.86
CA SER A 37 -8.03 3.95 -17.83
C SER A 37 -7.87 5.29 -17.12
N LEU A 38 -8.46 5.46 -15.93
CA LEU A 38 -8.27 6.62 -15.07
C LEU A 38 -6.79 6.81 -14.72
N ALA A 39 -6.14 5.77 -14.20
CA ALA A 39 -4.72 5.81 -13.85
C ALA A 39 -3.85 6.15 -15.07
N THR A 40 -4.10 5.50 -16.20
CA THR A 40 -3.36 5.74 -17.45
C THR A 40 -3.49 7.20 -17.90
N ASN A 41 -4.70 7.74 -17.92
CA ASN A 41 -4.98 9.13 -18.29
C ASN A 41 -4.29 10.12 -17.34
N MET A 42 -4.26 9.82 -16.04
CA MET A 42 -3.58 10.65 -15.05
C MET A 42 -2.06 10.65 -15.27
N LEU A 43 -1.47 9.47 -15.43
CA LEU A 43 -0.04 9.30 -15.60
C LEU A 43 0.46 9.98 -16.88
N ASP A 44 -0.26 9.86 -18.00
CA ASP A 44 0.08 10.55 -19.25
C ASP A 44 0.07 12.09 -19.09
N LYS A 45 -0.96 12.64 -18.44
CA LYS A 45 -1.04 14.07 -18.11
C LYS A 45 0.11 14.54 -17.22
N LEU A 46 0.60 13.68 -16.34
CA LEU A 46 1.74 13.93 -15.45
C LEU A 46 3.10 13.73 -16.13
N GLY A 47 3.12 13.38 -17.43
CA GLY A 47 4.35 13.21 -18.20
C GLY A 47 5.06 11.88 -17.97
N PHE A 48 4.39 10.92 -17.34
CA PHE A 48 4.81 9.52 -17.41
C PHE A 48 4.52 9.00 -18.82
N TYR A 49 5.38 8.10 -19.29
CA TYR A 49 5.13 7.34 -20.49
C TYR A 49 5.24 5.86 -20.17
N ASP A 50 4.46 5.09 -20.91
CA ASP A 50 4.43 3.65 -20.78
C ASP A 50 5.70 3.04 -21.43
N LYS A 51 6.37 2.15 -20.71
CA LYS A 51 7.42 1.28 -21.26
C LYS A 51 6.96 -0.17 -21.19
N PHE A 52 6.07 -0.52 -22.11
CA PHE A 52 5.68 -1.85 -22.60
C PHE A 52 5.92 -3.10 -21.71
N GLU A 53 4.83 -3.88 -21.61
CA GLU A 53 4.65 -5.23 -21.07
C GLU A 53 5.90 -6.13 -21.12
N GLU A 54 6.24 -6.71 -19.97
CA GLU A 54 7.10 -7.89 -19.92
C GLU A 54 6.23 -9.13 -19.67
N ASN A 55 6.20 -9.99 -20.69
CA ASN A 55 5.63 -11.33 -20.76
C ASN A 55 4.11 -11.43 -20.99
N ARG A 56 3.73 -12.17 -22.05
CA ARG A 56 2.35 -12.39 -22.55
C ARG A 56 1.41 -13.07 -21.53
N THR A 57 1.92 -13.41 -20.35
CA THR A 57 1.27 -14.06 -19.21
C THR A 57 1.03 -13.12 -18.01
N SER A 58 1.58 -11.91 -18.02
CA SER A 58 1.73 -11.06 -16.84
C SER A 58 0.97 -9.73 -17.04
N GLN A 59 -0.14 -9.51 -16.34
CA GLN A 59 -1.02 -8.33 -16.48
C GLN A 59 -0.46 -7.07 -15.77
N TYR A 60 0.72 -6.59 -16.17
CA TYR A 60 1.37 -5.43 -15.54
C TYR A 60 1.71 -4.36 -16.58
N ILE A 61 1.47 -3.09 -16.24
CA ILE A 61 1.77 -1.93 -17.08
C ILE A 61 2.77 -1.05 -16.32
N GLY A 62 3.98 -0.93 -16.85
CA GLY A 62 5.09 -0.24 -16.20
C GLY A 62 5.29 1.17 -16.73
N TYR A 63 5.24 2.16 -15.83
CA TYR A 63 5.39 3.57 -16.14
C TYR A 63 6.74 4.13 -15.70
N LYS A 64 7.25 5.06 -16.49
CA LYS A 64 8.45 5.85 -16.21
C LYS A 64 8.26 7.31 -16.61
N LEU A 65 8.88 8.24 -15.91
CA LEU A 65 8.90 9.65 -16.33
C LEU A 65 9.67 9.83 -17.65
N LYS A 66 9.15 10.65 -18.58
CA LYS A 66 9.78 10.96 -19.89
C LYS A 66 11.25 11.37 -19.79
N LYS A 67 11.60 12.11 -18.75
CA LYS A 67 12.97 12.51 -18.43
C LYS A 67 13.31 12.04 -17.01
N PRO A 68 13.62 10.74 -16.85
CA PRO A 68 13.90 10.21 -15.52
C PRO A 68 15.28 10.67 -15.05
N LYS A 69 15.47 10.85 -13.75
CA LYS A 69 16.80 11.14 -13.20
C LYS A 69 17.75 9.96 -13.39
N LYS A 70 19.06 10.24 -13.34
CA LYS A 70 20.12 9.25 -13.54
C LYS A 70 20.00 8.16 -12.47
N GLY A 71 19.93 6.89 -12.88
CA GLY A 71 19.79 5.76 -11.96
C GLY A 71 18.34 5.35 -11.65
N ALA A 72 17.34 6.06 -12.15
CA ALA A 72 15.94 5.68 -11.96
C ALA A 72 15.67 4.27 -12.50
N LYS A 73 14.94 3.47 -11.71
CA LYS A 73 14.55 2.09 -12.02
C LYS A 73 13.85 1.99 -13.39
N ARG A 74 13.79 0.77 -13.93
CA ARG A 74 13.12 0.50 -15.22
C ARG A 74 11.67 1.01 -15.19
N TYR A 75 10.97 0.73 -14.09
CA TYR A 75 9.62 1.20 -13.80
C TYR A 75 9.60 1.93 -12.45
N GLN A 76 9.04 3.14 -12.44
CA GLN A 76 8.86 3.95 -11.22
C GLN A 76 7.48 3.73 -10.60
N LEU A 77 6.49 3.38 -11.43
CA LEU A 77 5.13 3.04 -11.03
C LEU A 77 4.63 1.90 -11.91
N ILE A 78 3.95 0.92 -11.33
CA ILE A 78 3.48 -0.27 -12.03
C ILE A 78 1.99 -0.45 -11.72
N LEU A 79 1.17 -0.58 -12.76
CA LEU A 79 -0.26 -0.85 -12.65
C LEU A 79 -0.52 -2.32 -12.90
N THR A 80 -1.32 -2.94 -12.05
CA THR A 80 -1.73 -4.34 -12.17
C THR A 80 -3.25 -4.43 -12.03
N PRO A 81 -3.99 -4.51 -13.15
CA PRO A 81 -5.43 -4.74 -13.09
C PRO A 81 -5.72 -6.07 -12.39
N ARG A 82 -6.65 -6.05 -11.44
CA ARG A 82 -7.17 -7.25 -10.77
C ARG A 82 -8.69 -7.28 -10.94
N LYS A 83 -9.30 -8.43 -10.65
CA LYS A 83 -10.76 -8.62 -10.77
C LYS A 83 -11.56 -7.55 -10.02
N ASP A 84 -11.12 -7.19 -8.82
CA ASP A 84 -11.87 -6.33 -7.90
C ASP A 84 -11.25 -4.93 -7.70
N GLY A 85 -10.25 -4.56 -8.51
CA GLY A 85 -9.60 -3.25 -8.38
C GLY A 85 -8.30 -3.12 -9.18
N LEU A 86 -7.56 -2.07 -8.89
CA LEU A 86 -6.27 -1.78 -9.51
C LEU A 86 -5.18 -1.81 -8.44
N CYS A 87 -4.20 -2.69 -8.60
CA CYS A 87 -3.02 -2.64 -7.73
C CYS A 87 -1.96 -1.73 -8.35
N VAL A 88 -1.38 -0.86 -7.52
CA VAL A 88 -0.36 0.10 -7.89
C VAL A 88 0.89 -0.20 -7.07
N ALA A 89 1.99 -0.50 -7.75
CA ALA A 89 3.28 -0.72 -7.13
C ALA A 89 4.23 0.46 -7.37
N ILE A 90 4.91 0.90 -6.31
CA ILE A 90 5.86 2.02 -6.29
C ILE A 90 7.08 1.60 -5.47
N SER A 91 8.26 2.18 -5.77
CA SER A 91 9.51 1.91 -5.04
C SER A 91 9.33 1.99 -3.52
N LYS A 92 9.93 1.04 -2.79
CA LYS A 92 9.94 1.03 -1.32
C LYS A 92 10.53 2.32 -0.76
N GLU A 93 11.59 2.82 -1.38
CA GLU A 93 12.28 4.07 -1.00
C GLU A 93 11.32 5.28 -1.00
N ILE A 94 10.43 5.35 -1.99
CA ILE A 94 9.42 6.41 -2.11
C ILE A 94 8.35 6.27 -1.03
N LEU A 95 7.86 5.04 -0.82
CA LEU A 95 6.76 4.79 0.09
C LEU A 95 7.20 4.89 1.56
N GLN A 96 8.42 4.49 1.90
CA GLN A 96 8.89 4.37 3.29
C GLN A 96 8.75 5.64 4.12
N GLY A 97 9.00 6.83 3.54
CA GLY A 97 8.84 8.10 4.23
C GLY A 97 7.39 8.57 4.43
N ASN A 98 6.43 7.88 3.78
CA ASN A 98 5.04 8.33 3.67
C ASN A 98 4.04 7.37 4.31
N ILE A 99 4.52 6.31 4.98
CA ILE A 99 3.66 5.22 5.47
C ILE A 99 3.80 5.05 6.97
N LEU A 100 2.77 4.51 7.60
CA LEU A 100 2.80 4.07 8.98
C LEU A 100 3.06 2.56 9.03
N SER A 101 4.15 2.17 9.67
CA SER A 101 4.48 0.78 9.99
C SER A 101 3.91 0.45 11.36
N LEU A 102 3.13 -0.62 11.43
CA LEU A 102 2.53 -1.13 12.65
C LEU A 102 3.37 -2.31 13.11
N GLU A 103 3.90 -2.23 14.32
CA GLU A 103 4.91 -3.13 14.82
C GLU A 103 4.46 -3.80 16.11
N TYR A 104 4.98 -5.00 16.36
CA TYR A 104 4.82 -5.74 17.60
C TYR A 104 6.18 -6.13 18.13
N PHE A 105 6.42 -5.77 19.38
CA PHE A 105 7.60 -6.07 20.17
C PHE A 105 7.51 -7.47 20.76
N PHE A 106 8.61 -8.22 20.68
CA PHE A 106 8.82 -9.46 21.42
C PHE A 106 10.07 -9.33 22.27
N GLY A 107 9.95 -9.75 23.52
CA GLY A 107 11.09 -10.02 24.39
C GLY A 107 10.91 -11.39 25.01
N THR A 108 11.97 -12.20 25.00
CA THR A 108 11.96 -13.51 25.68
C THR A 108 12.57 -13.42 27.08
N LYS A 109 13.42 -12.41 27.32
CA LYS A 109 14.06 -12.10 28.61
C LYS A 109 14.19 -10.60 28.80
N ALA A 110 14.19 -10.15 30.05
CA ALA A 110 14.55 -8.76 30.34
C ALA A 110 15.99 -8.50 29.88
N TYR A 111 16.22 -7.39 29.18
CA TYR A 111 17.54 -6.93 28.72
C TYR A 111 18.28 -7.81 27.70
N TYR A 112 17.65 -8.84 27.11
CA TYR A 112 18.27 -9.66 26.06
C TYR A 112 17.26 -10.08 24.98
N GLU A 113 17.70 -9.98 23.72
CA GLU A 113 16.97 -10.34 22.50
C GLU A 113 15.67 -9.58 22.31
N ILE A 114 15.82 -8.29 22.01
CA ILE A 114 14.73 -7.43 21.57
C ILE A 114 14.47 -7.69 20.09
N SER A 115 13.22 -8.00 19.72
CA SER A 115 12.83 -8.19 18.33
C SER A 115 11.52 -7.48 18.04
N TYR A 116 11.39 -6.93 16.84
CA TYR A 116 10.16 -6.35 16.32
C TYR A 116 9.67 -7.21 15.15
N SER A 117 8.37 -7.51 15.12
CA SER A 117 7.71 -7.93 13.87
C SER A 117 6.91 -6.76 13.32
N THR A 118 7.01 -6.52 12.01
CA THR A 118 6.03 -5.69 11.33
C THR A 118 4.71 -6.46 11.20
N LEU A 119 3.67 -5.99 11.88
CA LEU A 119 2.30 -6.50 11.75
C LEU A 119 1.66 -6.04 10.44
N GLY A 120 2.05 -4.86 9.96
CA GLY A 120 1.84 -4.47 8.58
C GLY A 120 2.10 -3.00 8.34
N ARG A 121 1.80 -2.55 7.13
CA ARG A 121 2.14 -1.21 6.65
C ARG A 121 0.92 -0.58 6.02
N ILE A 122 0.65 0.68 6.36
CA ILE A 122 -0.48 1.41 5.81
C ILE A 122 -0.07 2.77 5.29
N TRP A 123 -0.74 3.22 4.23
CA TRP A 123 -0.77 4.62 3.86
C TRP A 123 -2.11 5.20 4.30
N ILE A 124 -2.08 6.15 5.23
CA ILE A 124 -3.30 6.88 5.63
C ILE A 124 -3.59 7.91 4.54
N ILE A 125 -4.81 7.92 4.04
CA ILE A 125 -5.19 8.81 2.94
C ILE A 125 -5.27 10.24 3.50
N PRO A 126 -4.45 11.19 3.03
CA PRO A 126 -4.37 12.53 3.62
C PRO A 126 -5.72 13.25 3.74
N SER A 127 -6.57 13.17 2.71
CA SER A 127 -7.91 13.80 2.72
C SER A 127 -8.88 13.18 3.73
N LYS A 128 -8.57 12.00 4.27
CA LYS A 128 -9.43 11.20 5.15
C LYS A 128 -8.74 10.81 6.46
N GLU A 129 -7.67 11.52 6.81
CA GLU A 129 -6.89 11.24 8.02
C GLU A 129 -7.75 11.35 9.29
N ASP A 130 -8.56 12.40 9.45
CA ASP A 130 -9.46 12.55 10.59
C ASP A 130 -10.47 11.39 10.70
N ILE A 131 -10.99 10.93 9.56
CA ILE A 131 -11.93 9.81 9.50
C ILE A 131 -11.25 8.51 9.91
N PHE A 132 -10.00 8.31 9.49
CA PHE A 132 -9.18 7.18 9.91
C PHE A 132 -9.01 7.16 11.42
N TRP A 133 -8.55 8.26 12.01
CA TRP A 133 -8.31 8.35 13.45
C TRP A 133 -9.57 8.20 14.29
N GLN A 134 -10.70 8.82 13.87
CA GLN A 134 -11.98 8.63 14.54
C GLN A 134 -12.46 7.18 14.52
N SER A 135 -12.32 6.52 13.36
CA SER A 135 -12.70 5.10 13.20
C SER A 135 -11.83 4.19 14.06
N LEU A 136 -10.52 4.47 14.09
CA LEU A 136 -9.54 3.72 14.85
C LEU A 136 -9.78 3.86 16.35
N GLN A 137 -10.01 5.09 16.85
CA GLN A 137 -10.32 5.37 18.26
C GLN A 137 -11.59 4.66 18.73
N SER A 138 -12.62 4.55 17.87
CA SER A 138 -13.84 3.81 18.20
C SER A 138 -13.59 2.31 18.39
N ARG A 139 -12.57 1.73 17.75
CA ARG A 139 -12.21 0.30 17.86
C ARG A 139 -11.18 0.06 18.95
N TYR A 140 -10.25 0.99 19.09
CA TYR A 140 -9.11 0.94 19.99
C TYR A 140 -9.06 2.23 20.82
N PRO A 141 -9.91 2.37 21.84
CA PRO A 141 -10.03 3.61 22.61
C PRO A 141 -8.77 3.95 23.43
N ASN A 142 -7.86 3.00 23.61
CA ASN A 142 -6.58 3.19 24.31
C ASN A 142 -5.45 3.71 23.41
N LEU A 143 -5.70 3.89 22.11
CA LEU A 143 -4.76 4.59 21.25
C LEU A 143 -4.63 6.03 21.77
N SER A 144 -3.41 6.38 22.16
CA SER A 144 -2.98 7.70 22.53
C SER A 144 -3.35 8.73 21.45
N GLU A 145 -3.41 10.00 21.85
CA GLU A 145 -3.71 11.13 20.96
C GLU A 145 -2.66 11.34 19.84
N THR A 146 -1.63 10.50 19.74
CA THR A 146 -0.61 10.64 18.69
C THR A 146 -1.16 10.25 17.32
N ARG A 147 -1.69 11.27 16.62
CA ARG A 147 -2.12 11.23 15.22
C ARG A 147 -0.91 11.22 14.29
N GLN A 148 -0.12 10.15 14.34
CA GLN A 148 1.07 10.01 13.51
C GLN A 148 0.74 9.25 12.23
N ALA A 149 0.77 9.94 11.08
CA ALA A 149 0.44 9.33 9.80
C ALA A 149 1.59 8.57 9.13
N THR A 150 2.83 8.76 9.58
CA THR A 150 4.04 8.16 9.00
C THR A 150 5.04 7.73 10.08
N GLY A 151 5.91 6.76 9.79
CA GLY A 151 6.91 6.23 10.72
C GLY A 151 6.54 4.87 11.26
N SER A 152 6.87 4.58 12.52
CA SER A 152 6.57 3.30 13.18
C SER A 152 5.75 3.50 14.46
N LEU A 153 4.80 2.59 14.70
CA LEU A 153 3.94 2.57 15.88
C LEU A 153 3.92 1.16 16.47
N THR A 154 4.36 1.02 17.73
CA THR A 154 4.36 -0.28 18.41
C THR A 154 3.01 -0.50 19.10
N LEU A 155 2.38 -1.63 18.81
CA LEU A 155 1.00 -1.91 19.22
C LEU A 155 0.89 -2.69 20.54
N ASN A 156 2.01 -3.17 21.10
CA ASN A 156 2.06 -3.87 22.40
C ASN A 156 1.57 -3.00 23.55
N HIS A 157 1.33 -3.67 24.68
CA HIS A 157 1.25 -2.97 25.95
C HIS A 157 2.60 -2.40 26.37
N ARG A 158 2.58 -1.14 26.79
CA ARG A 158 3.69 -0.38 27.35
C ARG A 158 4.39 -1.15 28.47
N TYR A 159 3.63 -1.81 29.36
CA TYR A 159 4.23 -2.57 30.46
C TYR A 159 5.05 -3.78 29.97
N GLU A 160 4.68 -4.41 28.85
CA GLU A 160 5.45 -5.53 28.27
C GLU A 160 6.77 -4.99 27.72
N ILE A 161 6.73 -3.86 27.03
CA ILE A 161 7.92 -3.20 26.50
C ILE A 161 8.83 -2.76 27.64
N GLU A 162 8.28 -2.09 28.66
CA GLU A 162 9.02 -1.59 29.83
C GLU A 162 9.66 -2.73 30.64
N TYR A 163 8.99 -3.88 30.74
CA TYR A 163 9.56 -5.06 31.39
C TYR A 163 10.84 -5.55 30.70
N HIS A 164 10.91 -5.43 29.37
CA HIS A 164 12.05 -5.90 28.59
C HIS A 164 13.14 -4.85 28.36
N LEU A 165 12.75 -3.58 28.20
CA LEU A 165 13.64 -2.46 27.85
C LEU A 165 14.03 -1.58 29.04
N GLY A 166 13.34 -1.67 30.18
CA GLY A 166 13.40 -0.66 31.24
C GLY A 166 12.41 0.49 30.97
N ASP A 167 12.56 1.59 31.71
CA ASP A 167 11.71 2.78 31.53
C ASP A 167 11.78 3.27 30.07
N ILE A 168 10.64 3.59 29.44
CA ILE A 168 10.56 4.14 28.07
C ILE A 168 9.99 5.58 28.07
N GLY A 169 10.33 6.37 29.07
CA GLY A 169 9.99 7.80 29.16
C GLY A 169 10.96 8.75 28.43
N GLU A 170 10.71 10.05 28.52
CA GLU A 170 11.56 11.11 27.93
C GLU A 170 13.02 11.08 28.41
N ASN A 171 13.26 10.48 29.58
CA ASN A 171 14.60 10.32 30.17
C ASN A 171 15.16 8.89 30.01
N SER A 172 14.55 8.07 29.15
CA SER A 172 15.01 6.70 28.90
C SER A 172 16.11 6.62 27.86
N ASP A 173 16.75 5.45 27.78
CA ASP A 173 17.62 5.10 26.66
C ASP A 173 16.83 4.83 25.36
N PHE A 174 15.49 4.77 25.43
CA PHE A 174 14.59 4.47 24.31
C PHE A 174 13.39 5.44 24.20
N PRO A 175 13.62 6.77 24.19
CA PRO A 175 12.54 7.75 24.26
C PRO A 175 11.68 7.83 22.99
N GLU A 176 12.14 7.20 21.91
CA GLU A 176 11.48 7.22 20.60
C GLU A 176 10.40 6.13 20.45
N ILE A 177 10.33 5.15 21.36
CA ILE A 177 9.37 4.05 21.28
C ILE A 177 7.98 4.53 21.70
N LYS A 178 7.06 4.59 20.73
CA LYS A 178 5.65 4.89 20.96
C LYS A 178 4.85 3.60 21.07
N ALA A 179 4.25 3.38 22.22
CA ALA A 179 3.50 2.16 22.57
C ALA A 179 2.04 2.50 22.85
N GLU A 180 1.13 1.84 22.14
CA GLU A 180 -0.29 2.21 22.11
C GLU A 180 -1.22 1.26 22.89
N ASN A 181 -0.70 0.17 23.47
CA ASN A 181 -1.49 -0.77 24.28
C ASN A 181 -2.72 -1.34 23.56
N ILE A 182 -2.59 -1.62 22.26
CA ILE A 182 -3.72 -1.95 21.38
C ILE A 182 -3.96 -3.44 21.32
N VAL A 183 -2.89 -4.24 21.21
CA VAL A 183 -2.99 -5.66 20.84
C VAL A 183 -2.31 -6.54 21.89
N ASN A 184 -3.02 -7.59 22.33
CA ASN A 184 -2.49 -8.58 23.27
C ASN A 184 -1.60 -9.64 22.63
N SER A 185 -1.81 -9.96 21.34
CA SER A 185 -0.93 -10.86 20.59
C SER A 185 -1.01 -10.59 19.09
N PRO A 186 0.11 -10.79 18.37
CA PRO A 186 0.24 -10.43 16.96
C PRO A 186 -0.73 -11.21 16.06
N GLU A 187 -1.07 -12.46 16.41
CA GLU A 187 -1.94 -13.32 15.61
C GLU A 187 -3.40 -12.85 15.57
N LYS A 188 -3.79 -12.02 16.52
CA LYS A 188 -5.15 -11.46 16.60
C LYS A 188 -5.29 -10.13 15.87
N PHE A 189 -4.18 -9.58 15.38
CA PHE A 189 -4.18 -8.30 14.71
C PHE A 189 -4.61 -8.45 13.25
N ASP A 190 -5.70 -7.79 12.89
CA ASP A 190 -6.18 -7.72 11.51
C ASP A 190 -5.99 -6.30 10.96
N ILE A 191 -4.94 -6.15 10.13
CA ILE A 191 -4.61 -4.89 9.47
C ILE A 191 -5.73 -4.40 8.52
N THR A 192 -6.55 -5.32 8.00
CA THR A 192 -7.60 -4.97 7.02
C THR A 192 -8.85 -4.38 7.66
N SER A 193 -8.94 -4.46 9.00
CA SER A 193 -10.08 -3.95 9.77
C SER A 193 -9.70 -2.86 10.77
N LEU A 194 -8.68 -2.05 10.47
CA LEU A 194 -8.27 -0.93 11.32
C LEU A 194 -9.29 0.22 11.35
N ALA A 195 -9.77 0.62 10.19
CA ALA A 195 -10.69 1.75 10.01
C ALA A 195 -11.60 1.50 8.79
N SER A 196 -12.34 2.52 8.36
CA SER A 196 -13.02 2.48 7.06
C SER A 196 -12.02 2.17 5.94
N SER A 197 -12.32 1.20 5.07
CA SER A 197 -11.44 0.77 3.97
C SER A 197 -11.11 1.89 2.97
N ASN A 198 -11.83 3.01 3.05
CA ASN A 198 -11.63 4.17 2.19
C ASN A 198 -10.80 5.28 2.85
N SER A 199 -10.27 5.10 4.07
CA SER A 199 -9.44 6.09 4.78
C SER A 199 -7.97 5.69 4.90
N TYR A 200 -7.60 4.49 4.47
CA TYR A 200 -6.21 4.02 4.40
C TYR A 200 -6.06 2.92 3.33
N LEU A 201 -4.82 2.66 2.93
CA LEU A 201 -4.45 1.56 2.04
C LEU A 201 -3.46 0.64 2.74
N VAL A 202 -3.70 -0.67 2.67
CA VAL A 202 -2.75 -1.69 3.14
C VAL A 202 -1.67 -1.89 2.07
N ILE A 203 -0.42 -1.89 2.53
CA ILE A 203 0.78 -2.01 1.69
C ILE A 203 1.36 -3.41 1.83
N ASN A 204 1.54 -4.07 0.70
CA ASN A 204 2.06 -5.43 0.62
C ASN A 204 3.39 -5.47 -0.13
N ASP A 205 4.20 -6.47 0.15
CA ASP A 205 5.37 -6.78 -0.67
C ASP A 205 4.96 -7.25 -2.06
N ASP A 206 5.62 -6.72 -3.09
CA ASP A 206 5.43 -7.19 -4.46
C ASP A 206 6.46 -8.28 -4.77
N SER A 207 5.96 -9.50 -4.96
CA SER A 207 6.79 -10.68 -5.27
C SER A 207 7.51 -10.60 -6.62
N LEU A 208 6.94 -9.88 -7.60
CA LEU A 208 7.50 -9.75 -8.95
C LEU A 208 8.45 -8.56 -9.07
N PHE A 209 8.20 -7.52 -8.29
CA PHE A 209 9.03 -6.33 -8.22
C PHE A 209 9.53 -6.12 -6.79
N PRO A 210 10.57 -6.86 -6.34
CA PRO A 210 11.01 -6.87 -4.94
C PRO A 210 11.48 -5.50 -4.40
N TYR A 211 11.82 -4.57 -5.30
CA TYR A 211 12.19 -3.19 -4.97
C TYR A 211 10.99 -2.29 -4.71
N SER A 212 9.77 -2.80 -4.87
CA SER A 212 8.53 -2.05 -4.75
C SER A 212 7.64 -2.63 -3.66
N TRP A 213 6.74 -1.78 -3.16
CA TRP A 213 5.56 -2.21 -2.44
C TRP A 213 4.32 -1.90 -3.27
N GLN A 214 3.26 -2.67 -3.01
CA GLN A 214 2.01 -2.61 -3.75
C GLN A 214 0.83 -2.29 -2.82
N VAL A 215 -0.06 -1.43 -3.29
CA VAL A 215 -1.40 -1.21 -2.74
C VAL A 215 -2.45 -1.66 -3.74
N CYS A 216 -3.60 -2.14 -3.28
CA CYS A 216 -4.73 -2.45 -4.16
C CYS A 216 -5.90 -1.51 -3.87
N ILE A 217 -6.37 -0.83 -4.90
CA ILE A 217 -7.31 0.29 -4.81
C ILE A 217 -8.58 -0.06 -5.59
N THR A 218 -9.72 0.14 -4.96
CA THR A 218 -11.05 -0.13 -5.55
C THR A 218 -11.86 1.16 -5.80
N SER A 219 -11.44 2.28 -5.19
CA SER A 219 -12.10 3.58 -5.30
C SER A 219 -11.36 4.52 -6.26
N SER A 220 -12.10 5.15 -7.17
CA SER A 220 -11.56 6.14 -8.11
C SER A 220 -11.06 7.41 -7.42
N GLU A 221 -11.71 7.82 -6.33
CA GLU A 221 -11.29 8.96 -5.51
C GLU A 221 -9.93 8.68 -4.85
N VAL A 222 -9.80 7.50 -4.23
CA VAL A 222 -8.56 7.08 -3.56
C VAL A 222 -7.43 6.91 -4.58
N LEU A 223 -7.74 6.35 -5.76
CA LEU A 223 -6.75 6.22 -6.84
C LEU A 223 -6.22 7.57 -7.31
N LYS A 224 -7.12 8.56 -7.48
CA LYS A 224 -6.74 9.92 -7.87
C LYS A 224 -5.79 10.53 -6.87
N GLU A 225 -6.14 10.45 -5.58
CA GLU A 225 -5.28 10.99 -4.53
C GLU A 225 -3.94 10.28 -4.44
N PHE A 226 -3.93 8.93 -4.49
CA PHE A 226 -2.71 8.13 -4.46
C PHE A 226 -1.75 8.48 -5.61
N ILE A 227 -2.25 8.49 -6.86
CA ILE A 227 -1.42 8.82 -8.02
C ILE A 227 -0.95 10.27 -7.95
N SER A 228 -1.83 11.22 -7.63
CA SER A 228 -1.46 12.63 -7.53
C SER A 228 -0.39 12.88 -6.46
N TYR A 229 -0.49 12.21 -5.31
CA TYR A 229 0.46 12.34 -4.22
C TYR A 229 1.83 11.78 -4.60
N PHE A 230 1.90 10.51 -5.00
CA PHE A 230 3.18 9.85 -5.25
C PHE A 230 3.82 10.22 -6.59
N ALA A 231 3.04 10.58 -7.61
CA ALA A 231 3.61 11.11 -8.84
C ALA A 231 4.35 12.43 -8.60
N LYS A 232 3.83 13.29 -7.71
CA LYS A 232 4.52 14.53 -7.32
C LYS A 232 5.88 14.22 -6.68
N ILE A 233 5.92 13.30 -5.73
CA ILE A 233 7.19 12.87 -5.09
C ILE A 233 8.16 12.33 -6.13
N LEU A 234 7.69 11.44 -7.03
CA LEU A 234 8.50 10.87 -8.11
C LEU A 234 9.04 11.91 -9.10
N MET A 235 8.37 13.06 -9.26
CA MET A 235 8.81 14.16 -10.13
C MET A 235 9.80 15.09 -9.45
N GLU A 236 9.73 15.23 -8.12
CA GLU A 236 10.65 16.04 -7.32
C GLU A 236 11.99 15.31 -7.09
N GLU A 237 11.92 13.99 -6.94
CA GLU A 237 13.07 13.06 -6.81
C GLU A 237 14.04 13.06 -7.96
#